data_AF-A0A519GRW4-F1
#
_entry.id   AF-A0A519GRW4-F1
#
_cell.length_a   1.000
_cell.length_b   1.000
_cell.length_c   1.000
_cell.angle_alpha   90.00
_cell.angle_beta   90.00
_cell.angle_gamma   90.00
#
_symmetry.space_group_name_H-M   'P 1'
#
loop_
_entity.id
_entity.type
_entity.pdbx_description
1 polymer ?
#
loop_
_entity_poly.entity_id
_entity_poly.type
_entity_poly.pdbx_seq_one_letter_code
_entity_poly.pdbx_strand_id
1 'polypeptide(L)'
;AGDVRLTMGGEPTYVATSDRDAAEWNTDALGPTKRGYATELVHKLRAEYGNGGFLHFGQGKWYPGEQLPRWALNIFWRGDGQTLWHDPELFADERVPTHYTSEDARRFTTVLAHKLGLTERYIQPGYEDVYYYLWRERRLPVNVDPFDSKLDDELERVRLRRVFTQKLDAVIGYMLPIEPANADKDAPPLEGPGWKTGPWFLRDDRLYLIPGDSPMGYRLPLDSQPWASKGDYPYLIDRDPTAPRAALPSASDYRARYAAATTGGPTNDLGDVPYTFGTPPATSAALRMQGPGSTAAAAVGGLNPDPADRSPTRQPRRGESAHWVTRTALCVEVRDPRRANGPAAEKVGSASGVLYVFMPPLARLEDYLDLVAAVEATATQLGMQIVMEGYPPPRDPRLKMLAVTPDPGVIEVNIHPANNWKELVDHTEFLYNAAFETRLSAEKFMTDGRHTGTGGGNHFVMGGATPADSPFLRRPELLASLLLYWHNHPSLSYLFSGMFIGPTSQAPRVDEARSDQVYELEIALKEIAKNREIYGQNMPAWLVDRTLRNILIDVSGNTHRSEFCIDKLYSPDSSTGRLGLLELRAFEMPPHARMSIAQQLLIRALVARFWDEPY
;
A
#
# COMPACT_ATOMS: atom_id res chain seq x y z
N ALA A 1 -29.60 -16.70 11.46
CA ALA A 1 -29.03 -16.48 10.11
C ALA A 1 -28.00 -17.58 9.84
N GLY A 2 -28.11 -18.29 8.71
CA GLY A 2 -27.44 -19.58 8.41
C GLY A 2 -25.93 -19.53 8.14
N ASP A 3 -25.13 -18.82 8.95
CA ASP A 3 -23.66 -18.78 8.90
C ASP A 3 -23.04 -18.27 7.57
N VAL A 4 -23.66 -17.27 6.92
CA VAL A 4 -23.16 -16.65 5.66
C VAL A 4 -21.81 -15.92 5.85
N ARG A 5 -21.59 -15.30 7.02
CA ARG A 5 -20.39 -14.49 7.34
C ARG A 5 -20.09 -13.36 6.35
N LEU A 6 -21.13 -12.82 5.71
CA LEU A 6 -21.01 -11.77 4.71
C LEU A 6 -20.54 -10.43 5.32
N THR A 7 -19.40 -9.94 4.85
CA THR A 7 -18.97 -8.55 4.99
C THR A 7 -19.22 -7.77 3.70
N MET A 8 -19.53 -6.48 3.80
CA MET A 8 -19.71 -5.61 2.63
C MET A 8 -18.97 -4.29 2.78
N GLY A 9 -18.23 -3.91 1.75
CA GLY A 9 -17.67 -2.57 1.58
C GLY A 9 -18.06 -2.00 0.22
N GLY A 10 -17.40 -0.93 -0.18
CA GLY A 10 -17.64 -0.31 -1.48
C GLY A 10 -16.60 0.75 -1.84
N GLU A 11 -16.72 1.22 -3.08
CA GLU A 11 -15.82 2.20 -3.69
C GLU A 11 -16.64 3.42 -4.22
N PRO A 12 -17.41 4.13 -3.37
CA PRO A 12 -18.18 5.30 -3.80
C PRO A 12 -17.30 6.44 -4.30
N THR A 13 -17.76 7.15 -5.34
CA THR A 13 -17.03 8.24 -5.97
C THR A 13 -17.75 9.59 -5.86
N TYR A 14 -16.98 10.65 -5.60
CA TYR A 14 -17.47 11.99 -5.35
C TYR A 14 -16.77 13.04 -6.23
N VAL A 15 -17.46 14.14 -6.53
CA VAL A 15 -16.95 15.29 -7.30
C VAL A 15 -17.11 16.58 -6.50
N ALA A 16 -16.24 17.57 -6.68
CA ALA A 16 -16.40 18.86 -6.01
C ALA A 16 -17.70 19.58 -6.42
N THR A 17 -18.28 20.30 -5.48
CA THR A 17 -19.42 21.20 -5.75
C THR A 17 -18.97 22.55 -6.28
N SER A 18 -17.71 22.94 -6.05
CA SER A 18 -17.09 24.13 -6.61
C SER A 18 -16.34 23.81 -7.89
N ASP A 19 -16.40 24.71 -8.88
CA ASP A 19 -15.62 24.60 -10.13
C ASP A 19 -15.75 23.24 -10.83
N ARG A 20 -17.01 22.82 -11.03
CA ARG A 20 -17.37 21.52 -11.61
C ARG A 20 -16.87 21.32 -13.04
N ASP A 21 -16.52 22.40 -13.73
CA ASP A 21 -16.03 22.38 -15.11
C ASP A 21 -14.51 22.19 -15.17
N ALA A 22 -13.80 22.26 -14.04
CA ALA A 22 -12.36 22.03 -14.02
C ALA A 22 -11.99 20.62 -14.50
N ALA A 23 -10.84 20.50 -15.16
CA ALA A 23 -10.40 19.25 -15.75
C ALA A 23 -10.28 18.12 -14.72
N GLU A 24 -9.84 18.42 -13.50
CA GLU A 24 -9.72 17.43 -12.40
C GLU A 24 -11.06 16.78 -12.00
N TRP A 25 -12.20 17.38 -12.34
CA TRP A 25 -13.55 16.85 -12.06
C TRP A 25 -14.24 16.28 -13.31
N ASN A 26 -13.54 16.22 -14.45
CA ASN A 26 -14.07 15.75 -15.73
C ASN A 26 -13.20 14.74 -16.44
N THR A 27 -11.89 14.97 -16.52
CA THR A 27 -10.96 14.19 -17.34
C THR A 27 -9.71 13.80 -16.58
N ASP A 28 -9.19 14.69 -15.75
CA ASP A 28 -7.87 14.52 -15.15
C ASP A 28 -7.98 13.80 -13.82
N ALA A 29 -7.02 12.92 -13.56
CA ALA A 29 -6.94 12.23 -12.29
C ALA A 29 -6.47 13.15 -11.17
N LEU A 30 -5.53 14.05 -11.45
CA LEU A 30 -4.96 14.99 -10.48
C LEU A 30 -5.35 16.42 -10.82
N GLY A 31 -5.18 17.31 -9.85
CA GLY A 31 -5.39 18.74 -10.06
C GLY A 31 -5.07 19.55 -8.81
N PRO A 32 -5.19 20.89 -8.92
CA PRO A 32 -4.75 21.81 -7.87
C PRO A 32 -5.58 21.71 -6.60
N THR A 33 -6.87 21.32 -6.67
CA THR A 33 -7.77 21.35 -5.50
C THR A 33 -8.11 19.97 -4.96
N LYS A 34 -8.06 18.92 -5.79
CA LYS A 34 -8.52 17.56 -5.43
C LYS A 34 -7.87 17.01 -4.17
N ARG A 35 -6.55 17.19 -4.00
CA ARG A 35 -5.84 16.71 -2.79
C ARG A 35 -6.27 17.45 -1.53
N GLY A 36 -6.59 18.74 -1.62
CA GLY A 36 -7.10 19.51 -0.48
C GLY A 36 -8.44 18.96 0.01
N TYR A 37 -9.36 18.69 -0.93
CA TYR A 37 -10.65 18.06 -0.63
C TYR A 37 -10.49 16.65 -0.06
N ALA A 38 -9.62 15.84 -0.66
CA ALA A 38 -9.35 14.50 -0.16
C ALA A 38 -8.74 14.50 1.24
N THR A 39 -7.83 15.43 1.53
CA THR A 39 -7.21 15.59 2.86
C THR A 39 -8.26 15.94 3.91
N GLU A 40 -9.15 16.90 3.62
CA GLU A 40 -10.24 17.27 4.53
C GLU A 40 -11.19 16.09 4.79
N LEU A 41 -11.57 15.36 3.74
CA LEU A 41 -12.43 14.18 3.85
C LEU A 41 -11.76 13.08 4.69
N VAL A 42 -10.48 12.80 4.45
CA VAL A 42 -9.70 11.80 5.21
C VAL A 42 -9.66 12.14 6.68
N HIS A 43 -9.48 13.41 7.06
CA HIS A 43 -9.49 13.81 8.47
C HIS A 43 -10.85 13.55 9.14
N LYS A 44 -11.97 13.85 8.46
CA LYS A 44 -13.32 13.51 8.95
C LYS A 44 -13.52 12.00 9.10
N LEU A 45 -13.11 11.22 8.10
CA LEU A 45 -13.21 9.75 8.13
C LEU A 45 -12.31 9.13 9.22
N ARG A 46 -11.13 9.71 9.47
CA ARG A 46 -10.22 9.28 10.55
C ARG A 46 -10.83 9.53 11.93
N ALA A 47 -11.47 10.68 12.11
CA ALA A 47 -12.11 11.04 13.37
C ALA A 47 -13.23 10.06 13.74
N GLU A 48 -13.99 9.59 12.74
CA GLU A 48 -15.10 8.65 12.94
C GLU A 48 -14.64 7.20 13.06
N TYR A 49 -13.86 6.70 12.10
CA TYR A 49 -13.57 5.27 11.99
C TYR A 49 -12.19 4.87 12.51
N GLY A 50 -11.21 5.76 12.33
CA GLY A 50 -9.79 5.47 12.52
C GLY A 50 -9.24 6.00 13.82
N ASN A 51 -10.05 6.16 14.87
CA ASN A 51 -9.57 6.66 16.15
C ASN A 51 -8.47 5.75 16.73
N GLY A 52 -7.38 6.35 17.18
CA GLY A 52 -6.16 5.63 17.59
C GLY A 52 -5.39 4.96 16.45
N GLY A 53 -5.82 5.10 15.20
CA GLY A 53 -5.11 4.67 14.00
C GLY A 53 -4.13 5.73 13.47
N PHE A 54 -3.37 5.37 12.44
CA PHE A 54 -2.41 6.25 11.79
C PHE A 54 -2.76 6.57 10.33
N LEU A 55 -2.26 7.71 9.86
CA LEU A 55 -2.35 8.14 8.46
C LEU A 55 -1.10 7.71 7.69
N HIS A 56 -1.28 7.24 6.46
CA HIS A 56 -0.18 6.88 5.56
C HIS A 56 -0.47 7.32 4.13
N PHE A 57 0.40 8.16 3.58
CA PHE A 57 0.25 8.78 2.27
C PHE A 57 1.10 7.99 1.28
N GLY A 58 0.45 7.09 0.53
CA GLY A 58 1.12 6.17 -0.38
C GLY A 58 1.00 6.56 -1.85
N GLN A 59 1.55 5.70 -2.70
CA GLN A 59 1.24 5.67 -4.13
C GLN A 59 -0.10 4.94 -4.35
N GLY A 60 -0.94 5.53 -5.19
CA GLY A 60 -2.19 4.96 -5.69
C GLY A 60 -1.98 4.27 -7.03
N LYS A 61 -3.07 4.19 -7.82
CA LYS A 61 -3.07 3.56 -9.15
C LYS A 61 -2.07 4.29 -10.08
N TRP A 62 -1.39 3.54 -10.94
CA TRP A 62 -0.46 4.06 -11.95
C TRP A 62 -0.81 3.46 -13.31
N TYR A 63 -1.21 4.31 -14.26
CA TYR A 63 -1.64 3.86 -15.59
C TYR A 63 -0.58 4.11 -16.67
N PRO A 64 -0.55 3.28 -17.73
CA PRO A 64 0.34 3.50 -18.87
C PRO A 64 0.18 4.92 -19.44
N GLY A 65 1.31 5.61 -19.64
CA GLY A 65 1.35 6.99 -20.13
C GLY A 65 1.40 8.07 -19.04
N GLU A 66 1.09 7.74 -17.79
CA GLU A 66 1.30 8.65 -16.65
C GLU A 66 2.77 8.62 -16.22
N GLN A 67 3.40 9.79 -16.05
CA GLN A 67 4.81 9.87 -15.62
C GLN A 67 5.00 9.49 -14.14
N LEU A 68 3.98 9.71 -13.32
CA LEU A 68 4.01 9.48 -11.87
C LEU A 68 2.77 8.69 -11.45
N PRO A 69 2.91 7.82 -10.43
CA PRO A 69 1.75 7.22 -9.79
C PRO A 69 0.91 8.31 -9.12
N ARG A 70 -0.40 8.08 -9.05
CA ARG A 70 -1.32 8.94 -8.30
C ARG A 70 -1.05 8.84 -6.80
N TRP A 71 -1.58 9.74 -5.99
CA TRP A 71 -1.49 9.63 -4.53
C TRP A 71 -2.60 8.75 -3.95
N ALA A 72 -2.38 8.18 -2.76
CA ALA A 72 -3.40 7.47 -1.99
C ALA A 72 -3.31 7.87 -0.52
N LEU A 73 -4.41 8.35 0.06
CA LEU A 73 -4.47 8.76 1.46
C LEU A 73 -5.12 7.64 2.27
N ASN A 74 -4.32 6.93 3.06
CA ASN A 74 -4.77 5.75 3.79
C ASN A 74 -4.91 6.03 5.29
N ILE A 75 -5.89 5.38 5.89
CA ILE A 75 -6.10 5.33 7.34
C ILE A 75 -5.98 3.87 7.77
N PHE A 76 -5.15 3.61 8.77
CA PHE A 76 -4.92 2.26 9.32
C PHE A 76 -5.23 2.21 10.80
N TRP A 77 -6.02 1.23 11.24
CA TRP A 77 -6.34 1.05 12.66
C TRP A 77 -6.55 -0.42 13.00
N ARG A 78 -6.40 -0.78 14.27
CA ARG A 78 -6.55 -2.18 14.69
C ARG A 78 -8.01 -2.59 14.76
N GLY A 79 -8.31 -3.80 14.31
CA GLY A 79 -9.64 -4.39 14.44
C GLY A 79 -10.05 -4.67 15.90
N ASP A 80 -9.08 -4.77 16.81
CA ASP A 80 -9.31 -4.98 18.25
C ASP A 80 -9.46 -3.68 19.07
N GLY A 81 -9.43 -2.52 18.41
CA GLY A 81 -9.61 -1.21 19.03
C GLY A 81 -8.41 -0.68 19.81
N GLN A 82 -7.27 -1.38 19.84
CA GLN A 82 -6.07 -0.84 20.48
C GLN A 82 -5.44 0.29 19.66
N THR A 83 -4.90 1.28 20.37
CA THR A 83 -4.25 2.45 19.79
C THR A 83 -2.90 2.12 19.17
N LEU A 84 -2.69 2.54 17.92
CA LEU A 84 -1.41 2.53 17.21
C LEU A 84 -0.74 3.89 17.19
N TRP A 85 -1.53 4.96 17.22
CA TRP A 85 -1.07 6.34 17.25
C TRP A 85 -1.89 7.13 18.27
N HIS A 86 -1.20 7.70 19.25
CA HIS A 86 -1.75 8.33 20.43
C HIS A 86 -1.93 9.84 20.28
N ASP A 87 -1.01 10.53 19.60
CA ASP A 87 -1.04 11.99 19.48
C ASP A 87 -1.37 12.45 18.06
N PRO A 88 -2.66 12.67 17.74
CA PRO A 88 -3.06 13.04 16.40
C PRO A 88 -2.61 14.45 15.97
N GLU A 89 -2.14 15.30 16.88
CA GLU A 89 -1.62 16.63 16.55
C GLU A 89 -0.27 16.57 15.83
N LEU A 90 0.40 15.42 15.87
CA LEU A 90 1.67 15.16 15.18
C LEU A 90 1.48 14.83 13.69
N PHE A 91 0.26 14.62 13.20
CA PHE A 91 0.02 14.53 11.76
C PHE A 91 0.06 15.92 11.14
N ALA A 92 0.92 16.11 10.14
CA ALA A 92 0.94 17.35 9.39
C ALA A 92 -0.32 17.45 8.51
N ASP A 93 -1.01 18.59 8.58
CA ASP A 93 -2.05 18.98 7.62
C ASP A 93 -1.38 19.78 6.50
N GLU A 94 -1.29 19.20 5.30
CA GLU A 94 -0.62 19.82 4.14
C GLU A 94 -1.28 21.14 3.68
N ARG A 95 -2.48 21.47 4.19
CA ARG A 95 -3.15 22.75 3.95
C ARG A 95 -2.60 23.87 4.84
N VAL A 96 -1.91 23.53 5.93
CA VAL A 96 -1.30 24.47 6.87
C VAL A 96 0.20 24.56 6.57
N PRO A 97 0.70 25.71 6.07
CA PRO A 97 2.10 25.83 5.68
C PRO A 97 3.07 25.65 6.86
N THR A 98 3.92 24.62 6.80
CA THR A 98 5.09 24.44 7.67
C THR A 98 6.36 24.89 6.95
N HIS A 99 7.45 25.09 7.70
CA HIS A 99 8.72 25.58 7.17
C HIS A 99 9.90 24.76 7.70
N TYR A 100 9.73 23.43 7.78
CA TYR A 100 10.85 22.55 8.12
C TYR A 100 11.96 22.65 7.06
N THR A 101 13.15 22.23 7.45
CA THR A 101 14.36 22.31 6.63
C THR A 101 15.03 20.94 6.52
N SER A 102 15.99 20.80 5.60
CA SER A 102 16.81 19.58 5.49
C SER A 102 17.53 19.26 6.82
N GLU A 103 17.90 20.28 7.60
CA GLU A 103 18.50 20.09 8.93
C GLU A 103 17.51 19.46 9.93
N ASP A 104 16.22 19.80 9.85
CA ASP A 104 15.17 19.16 10.66
C ASP A 104 15.01 17.67 10.30
N ALA A 105 15.10 17.34 9.01
CA ALA A 105 15.11 15.95 8.56
C ALA A 105 16.33 15.19 9.10
N ARG A 106 17.52 15.80 9.09
CA ARG A 106 18.73 15.22 9.72
C ARG A 106 18.49 14.91 11.19
N ARG A 107 18.00 15.90 11.94
CA ARG A 107 17.73 15.79 13.37
C ARG A 107 16.73 14.67 13.66
N PHE A 108 15.66 14.58 12.87
CA PHE A 108 14.66 13.53 12.99
C PHE A 108 15.27 12.15 12.77
N THR A 109 16.02 11.94 11.67
CA THR A 109 16.65 10.65 11.36
C THR A 109 17.63 10.21 12.44
N THR A 110 18.45 11.13 12.96
CA THR A 110 19.39 10.83 14.05
C THR A 110 18.67 10.40 15.33
N VAL A 111 17.64 11.16 15.77
CA VAL A 111 16.88 10.80 16.98
C VAL A 111 16.14 9.47 16.80
N LEU A 112 15.57 9.22 15.62
CA LEU A 112 14.92 7.96 15.30
C LEU A 112 15.91 6.79 15.35
N ALA A 113 17.11 6.94 14.76
CA ALA A 113 18.15 5.92 14.81
C ALA A 113 18.51 5.56 16.26
N HIS A 114 18.72 6.55 17.12
CA HIS A 114 19.00 6.31 18.54
C HIS A 114 17.85 5.62 19.26
N LYS A 115 16.58 5.98 18.99
CA LYS A 115 15.42 5.29 19.57
C LYS A 115 15.35 3.83 19.17
N LEU A 116 15.73 3.51 17.94
CA LEU A 116 15.77 2.16 17.41
C LEU A 116 17.01 1.37 17.89
N GLY A 117 17.90 1.99 18.68
CA GLY A 117 19.16 1.36 19.11
C GLY A 117 20.20 1.24 18.01
N LEU A 118 20.09 2.06 16.95
CA LEU A 118 20.96 2.04 15.78
C LEU A 118 22.03 3.14 15.87
N THR A 119 23.19 2.89 15.26
CA THR A 119 24.24 3.91 15.11
C THR A 119 23.87 4.93 14.02
N GLU A 120 24.24 6.19 14.22
CA GLU A 120 24.10 7.24 13.20
C GLU A 120 25.13 7.13 12.06
N ARG A 121 26.17 6.30 12.22
CA ARG A 121 27.30 6.16 11.28
C ARG A 121 26.88 5.85 9.84
N TYR A 122 25.76 5.16 9.66
CA TYR A 122 25.27 4.73 8.34
C TYR A 122 24.15 5.60 7.78
N ILE A 123 23.81 6.70 8.46
CA ILE A 123 22.91 7.70 7.89
C ILE A 123 23.63 8.40 6.73
N GLN A 124 23.03 8.42 5.56
CA GLN A 124 23.60 9.05 4.36
C GLN A 124 22.69 10.15 3.81
N PRO A 125 23.23 11.35 3.51
CA PRO A 125 22.49 12.37 2.77
C PRO A 125 22.29 11.94 1.31
N GLY A 126 21.06 12.09 0.81
CA GLY A 126 20.71 11.87 -0.59
C GLY A 126 20.77 13.17 -1.41
N TYR A 127 21.25 13.04 -2.65
CA TYR A 127 21.42 14.16 -3.60
C TYR A 127 20.77 13.84 -4.94
N GLU A 128 20.34 14.87 -5.66
CA GLU A 128 19.98 14.71 -7.08
C GLU A 128 21.22 14.33 -7.91
N ASP A 129 21.04 13.49 -8.95
CA ASP A 129 22.14 13.07 -9.81
C ASP A 129 22.64 14.23 -10.69
N VAL A 130 23.69 14.88 -10.21
CA VAL A 130 24.33 16.03 -10.83
C VAL A 130 24.80 15.72 -12.26
N TYR A 131 25.38 14.53 -12.47
CA TYR A 131 25.93 14.16 -13.78
C TYR A 131 24.83 13.92 -14.80
N TYR A 132 23.74 13.29 -14.39
CA TYR A 132 22.55 13.13 -15.22
C TYR A 132 22.00 14.48 -15.67
N TYR A 133 21.80 15.41 -14.73
CA TYR A 133 21.20 16.71 -15.06
C TYR A 133 22.12 17.60 -15.91
N LEU A 134 23.44 17.58 -15.69
CA LEU A 134 24.41 18.28 -16.55
C LEU A 134 24.48 17.67 -17.96
N TRP A 135 24.48 16.35 -18.07
CA TRP A 135 24.42 15.66 -19.36
C TRP A 135 23.12 15.99 -20.11
N ARG A 136 22.00 16.06 -19.39
CA ARG A 136 20.69 16.39 -19.95
C ARG A 136 20.65 17.83 -20.45
N GLU A 137 21.13 18.78 -19.66
CA GLU A 137 21.26 20.20 -20.04
C GLU A 137 22.08 20.36 -21.32
N ARG A 138 23.23 19.69 -21.42
CA ARG A 138 24.08 19.73 -22.63
C ARG A 138 23.38 19.21 -23.90
N ARG A 139 22.38 18.33 -23.75
CA ARG A 139 21.61 17.77 -24.86
C ARG A 139 20.43 18.64 -25.28
N LEU A 140 20.15 19.71 -24.55
CA LEU A 140 19.14 20.66 -24.96
C LEU A 140 19.56 21.31 -26.29
N PRO A 141 18.62 21.53 -27.22
CA PRO A 141 18.91 22.27 -28.44
C PRO A 141 19.53 23.63 -28.10
N VAL A 142 20.49 24.10 -28.93
CA VAL A 142 21.26 25.34 -28.68
C VAL A 142 20.36 26.58 -28.52
N ASN A 143 19.13 26.53 -29.02
CA ASN A 143 18.12 27.59 -28.95
C ASN A 143 17.07 27.38 -27.83
N VAL A 144 17.30 26.44 -26.92
CA VAL A 144 16.43 26.15 -25.77
C VAL A 144 17.23 26.42 -24.50
N ASP A 145 16.85 27.49 -23.80
CA ASP A 145 17.31 27.76 -22.46
C ASP A 145 16.50 26.89 -21.47
N PRO A 146 17.14 26.17 -20.50
CA PRO A 146 16.45 25.45 -19.42
C PRO A 146 15.41 26.29 -18.65
N PHE A 147 15.58 27.62 -18.64
CA PHE A 147 14.68 28.58 -18.00
C PHE A 147 13.62 29.17 -18.94
N ASP A 148 13.68 28.90 -20.25
CA ASP A 148 12.76 29.44 -21.26
C ASP A 148 11.73 28.39 -21.76
N SER A 149 10.59 28.88 -22.23
CA SER A 149 9.29 28.22 -22.28
C SER A 149 9.07 27.19 -23.40
N LYS A 150 10.13 26.66 -24.04
CA LYS A 150 10.04 25.87 -25.29
C LYS A 150 10.25 24.36 -25.13
N LEU A 151 10.26 23.85 -23.90
CA LEU A 151 10.26 22.40 -23.66
C LEU A 151 8.84 21.84 -23.80
N ASP A 152 8.68 20.83 -24.65
CA ASP A 152 7.38 20.18 -24.91
C ASP A 152 6.85 19.42 -23.68
N ASP A 153 7.73 19.00 -22.76
CA ASP A 153 7.36 18.31 -21.51
C ASP A 153 7.37 19.27 -20.31
N GLU A 154 6.18 19.61 -19.82
CA GLU A 154 6.00 20.54 -18.70
C GLU A 154 6.56 19.99 -17.37
N LEU A 155 6.42 18.69 -17.11
CA LEU A 155 6.90 18.05 -15.88
C LEU A 155 8.43 18.07 -15.84
N GLU A 156 9.06 17.70 -16.96
CA GLU A 156 10.52 17.75 -17.09
C GLU A 156 11.06 19.17 -16.91
N ARG A 157 10.39 20.18 -17.48
CA ARG A 157 10.74 21.60 -17.34
C ARG A 157 10.70 22.06 -15.88
N VAL A 158 9.63 21.74 -15.15
CA VAL A 158 9.50 22.11 -13.73
C VAL A 158 10.59 21.41 -12.90
N ARG A 159 10.90 20.14 -13.20
CA ARG A 159 11.97 19.38 -12.54
C ARG A 159 13.34 20.03 -12.73
N LEU A 160 13.74 20.32 -13.97
CA LEU A 160 15.03 20.95 -14.26
C LEU A 160 15.17 22.30 -13.55
N ARG A 161 14.16 23.16 -13.68
CA ARG A 161 14.13 24.47 -13.00
C ARG A 161 14.31 24.31 -11.49
N ARG A 162 13.62 23.34 -10.88
CA ARG A 162 13.70 23.07 -9.44
C ARG A 162 15.11 22.64 -9.03
N VAL A 163 15.68 21.66 -9.72
CA VAL A 163 17.02 21.13 -9.42
C VAL A 163 18.08 22.24 -9.50
N PHE A 164 18.06 23.06 -10.56
CA PHE A 164 19.01 24.16 -10.70
C PHE A 164 18.80 25.28 -9.68
N THR A 165 17.55 25.59 -9.32
CA THR A 165 17.25 26.60 -8.28
C THR A 165 17.66 26.13 -6.89
N GLN A 166 17.43 24.84 -6.57
CA GLN A 166 17.77 24.23 -5.29
C GLN A 166 19.29 24.06 -5.11
N LYS A 167 20.07 24.18 -6.19
CA LYS A 167 21.49 23.86 -6.33
C LYS A 167 21.76 22.36 -6.30
N LEU A 168 22.71 21.93 -7.14
CA LEU A 168 23.04 20.53 -7.38
C LEU A 168 23.71 19.83 -6.18
N ASP A 169 24.24 20.59 -5.22
CA ASP A 169 24.88 20.10 -3.99
C ASP A 169 23.95 20.07 -2.77
N ALA A 170 22.69 20.46 -2.93
CA ALA A 170 21.73 20.47 -1.84
C ALA A 170 21.31 19.04 -1.41
N VAL A 171 21.23 18.83 -0.10
CA VAL A 171 20.73 17.58 0.49
C VAL A 171 19.21 17.54 0.38
N ILE A 172 18.70 16.50 -0.29
CA ILE A 172 17.26 16.27 -0.49
C ILE A 172 16.62 15.66 0.74
N GLY A 173 17.33 14.73 1.39
CA GLY A 173 16.89 14.05 2.59
C GLY A 173 17.97 13.11 3.13
N TYR A 174 17.63 12.35 4.16
CA TYR A 174 18.54 11.46 4.85
C TYR A 174 18.01 10.03 4.80
N MET A 175 18.87 9.10 4.40
CA MET A 175 18.58 7.67 4.31
C MET A 175 19.22 6.94 5.48
N LEU A 176 18.45 6.09 6.15
CA LEU A 176 18.90 5.16 7.18
C LEU A 176 18.66 3.72 6.70
N PRO A 177 19.70 2.94 6.36
CA PRO A 177 19.56 1.52 6.09
C PRO A 177 18.99 0.83 7.33
N ILE A 178 17.88 0.12 7.18
CA ILE A 178 17.20 -0.49 8.32
C ILE A 178 16.47 -1.76 7.91
N GLU A 179 16.59 -2.78 8.75
CA GLU A 179 15.91 -4.07 8.57
C GLU A 179 15.71 -4.72 9.96
N PRO A 180 14.64 -5.50 10.16
CA PRO A 180 14.51 -6.32 11.38
C PRO A 180 15.57 -7.45 11.38
N ALA A 181 16.38 -7.58 12.43
CA ALA A 181 17.39 -8.64 12.53
C ALA A 181 16.78 -10.05 12.71
N ASN A 182 15.49 -10.13 13.00
CA ASN A 182 14.70 -11.34 13.10
C ASN A 182 13.84 -11.61 11.86
N ALA A 183 14.10 -10.95 10.73
CA ALA A 183 13.35 -11.12 9.47
C ALA A 183 13.13 -12.60 9.10
N ASP A 184 14.13 -13.45 9.34
CA ASP A 184 14.12 -14.88 8.98
C ASP A 184 13.50 -15.81 10.04
N LYS A 185 13.04 -15.27 11.18
CA LYS A 185 12.43 -16.07 12.26
C LYS A 185 10.96 -15.74 12.39
N ASP A 186 10.10 -16.73 12.11
CA ASP A 186 8.64 -16.63 12.21
C ASP A 186 8.09 -16.47 13.64
N ALA A 187 8.94 -16.20 14.64
CA ALA A 187 8.53 -15.91 16.01
C ALA A 187 8.48 -14.39 16.24
N PRO A 188 7.40 -13.83 16.80
CA PRO A 188 7.46 -12.51 17.44
C PRO A 188 8.31 -12.63 18.70
N PRO A 189 9.49 -12.00 18.78
CA PRO A 189 10.13 -11.80 20.08
C PRO A 189 9.19 -10.98 20.96
N LEU A 190 9.02 -11.39 22.22
CA LEU A 190 8.35 -10.57 23.24
C LEU A 190 8.97 -9.16 23.31
N GLU A 191 10.26 -9.06 23.02
CA GLU A 191 11.08 -7.85 23.06
C GLU A 191 10.98 -6.95 21.81
N GLY A 192 10.28 -7.38 20.74
CA GLY A 192 10.20 -6.62 19.47
C GLY A 192 11.34 -6.89 18.50
N PRO A 193 11.30 -6.34 17.27
CA PRO A 193 12.36 -6.54 16.30
C PRO A 193 13.67 -5.96 16.84
N GLY A 194 14.73 -6.78 16.85
CA GLY A 194 16.08 -6.24 17.02
C GLY A 194 16.44 -5.52 15.73
N TRP A 195 16.29 -4.20 15.65
CA TRP A 195 16.62 -3.46 14.43
C TRP A 195 18.11 -3.58 14.11
N LYS A 196 18.46 -3.75 12.83
CA LYS A 196 19.84 -3.69 12.33
C LYS A 196 19.99 -2.62 11.25
N THR A 197 21.18 -2.05 11.20
CA THR A 197 21.64 -1.12 10.17
C THR A 197 23.03 -1.54 9.68
N GLY A 198 23.46 -1.03 8.52
CA GLY A 198 24.76 -1.38 7.96
C GLY A 198 25.17 -0.46 6.81
N PRO A 199 26.43 -0.56 6.35
CA PRO A 199 26.95 0.28 5.28
C PRO A 199 26.30 -0.03 3.94
N TRP A 200 26.00 1.02 3.18
CA TRP A 200 25.71 0.95 1.75
C TRP A 200 26.99 1.18 0.97
N PHE A 201 27.39 0.18 0.17
CA PHE A 201 28.65 0.21 -0.59
C PHE A 201 28.40 0.76 -1.98
N LEU A 202 28.42 2.08 -2.10
CA LEU A 202 28.23 2.79 -3.36
C LEU A 202 29.58 2.94 -4.09
N ARG A 203 29.52 3.15 -5.41
CA ARG A 203 30.72 3.42 -6.22
C ARG A 203 31.28 4.83 -6.02
N ASP A 204 30.38 5.79 -5.84
CA ASP A 204 30.70 7.17 -5.55
C ASP A 204 30.65 7.41 -4.04
N ASP A 205 31.37 8.43 -3.56
CA ASP A 205 31.36 8.84 -2.14
C ASP A 205 30.01 9.44 -1.68
N ARG A 206 29.03 9.58 -2.58
CA ARG A 206 27.71 10.17 -2.33
C ARG A 206 26.57 9.27 -2.80
N LEU A 207 25.44 9.37 -2.10
CA LEU A 207 24.17 8.74 -2.48
C LEU A 207 23.44 9.63 -3.50
N TYR A 208 23.59 9.32 -4.79
CA TYR A 208 22.80 9.94 -5.85
C TYR A 208 21.48 9.21 -6.04
N LEU A 209 20.38 9.96 -6.05
CA LEU A 209 19.04 9.46 -6.27
C LEU A 209 18.79 9.24 -7.76
N ILE A 210 17.98 8.23 -8.07
CA ILE A 210 17.43 8.03 -9.40
C ILE A 210 16.64 9.31 -9.79
N PRO A 211 16.91 9.91 -10.95
CA PRO A 211 16.21 11.12 -11.39
C PRO A 211 14.69 10.93 -11.46
N GLY A 212 13.92 11.82 -10.85
CA GLY A 212 12.45 11.74 -10.86
C GLY A 212 11.79 12.67 -9.85
N ASP A 213 10.45 12.64 -9.80
CA ASP A 213 9.64 13.45 -8.88
C ASP A 213 9.01 12.63 -7.73
N SER A 214 9.18 11.30 -7.73
CA SER A 214 8.75 10.45 -6.63
C SER A 214 9.50 10.79 -5.31
N PRO A 215 8.92 10.45 -4.15
CA PRO A 215 9.62 10.52 -2.86
C PRO A 215 11.01 9.90 -2.90
N MET A 216 11.98 10.46 -2.15
CA MET A 216 13.37 9.98 -2.13
C MET A 216 13.50 8.47 -1.91
N GLY A 217 12.67 7.88 -1.05
CA GLY A 217 12.71 6.44 -0.77
C GLY A 217 12.45 5.54 -1.98
N TYR A 218 11.61 5.98 -2.94
CA TYR A 218 11.40 5.25 -4.21
C TYR A 218 12.50 5.52 -5.25
N ARG A 219 13.37 6.49 -5.00
CA ARG A 219 14.46 6.89 -5.88
C ARG A 219 15.82 6.42 -5.39
N LEU A 220 15.87 5.53 -4.40
CA LEU A 220 17.12 4.95 -3.92
C LEU A 220 17.76 4.05 -4.99
N PRO A 221 19.07 4.15 -5.25
CA PRO A 221 19.76 3.37 -6.28
C PRO A 221 20.10 1.96 -5.77
N LEU A 222 19.08 1.13 -5.53
CA LEU A 222 19.26 -0.23 -4.99
C LEU A 222 20.14 -1.12 -5.89
N ASP A 223 20.12 -0.92 -7.20
CA ASP A 223 20.96 -1.64 -8.17
C ASP A 223 22.45 -1.27 -8.10
N SER A 224 22.78 -0.14 -7.46
CA SER A 224 24.17 0.26 -7.21
C SER A 224 24.79 -0.47 -6.02
N GLN A 225 24.00 -1.21 -5.24
CA GLN A 225 24.50 -2.04 -4.15
C GLN A 225 25.31 -3.23 -4.66
N PRO A 226 26.17 -3.83 -3.82
CA PRO A 226 26.86 -5.05 -4.17
C PRO A 226 25.90 -6.16 -4.60
N TRP A 227 26.29 -6.82 -5.69
CA TRP A 227 25.54 -7.90 -6.30
C TRP A 227 25.28 -9.04 -5.29
N ALA A 228 24.06 -9.54 -5.29
CA ALA A 228 23.70 -10.81 -4.67
C ALA A 228 23.17 -11.75 -5.75
N SER A 229 23.50 -13.03 -5.64
CA SER A 229 22.97 -14.05 -6.54
C SER A 229 21.44 -14.12 -6.41
N LYS A 230 20.76 -14.59 -7.46
CA LYS A 230 19.29 -14.75 -7.40
C LYS A 230 18.83 -15.67 -6.26
N GLY A 231 19.65 -16.64 -5.86
CA GLY A 231 19.31 -17.55 -4.75
C GLY A 231 19.49 -16.92 -3.38
N ASP A 232 20.41 -15.97 -3.24
CA ASP A 232 20.73 -15.33 -1.96
C ASP A 232 20.13 -13.93 -1.82
N TYR A 233 19.46 -13.41 -2.85
CA TYR A 233 18.82 -12.10 -2.79
C TYR A 233 17.66 -12.18 -1.77
N PRO A 234 17.61 -11.26 -0.78
CA PRO A 234 16.62 -11.30 0.28
C PRO A 234 15.27 -10.77 -0.24
N TYR A 235 14.57 -11.57 -1.04
CA TYR A 235 13.24 -11.21 -1.54
C TYR A 235 12.26 -11.10 -0.38
N LEU A 236 11.45 -10.03 -0.39
CA LEU A 236 10.31 -9.92 0.51
C LEU A 236 9.22 -10.89 0.01
N ILE A 237 8.93 -11.90 0.83
CA ILE A 237 7.90 -12.89 0.53
C ILE A 237 6.65 -12.53 1.31
N ASP A 238 5.56 -12.28 0.60
CA ASP A 238 4.26 -12.05 1.23
C ASP A 238 3.80 -13.29 1.99
N ARG A 239 3.31 -13.08 3.21
CA ARG A 239 2.68 -14.14 4.00
C ARG A 239 1.37 -14.58 3.36
N ASP A 240 1.09 -15.89 3.43
CA ASP A 240 -0.17 -16.43 2.95
C ASP A 240 -1.36 -15.80 3.71
N PRO A 241 -2.40 -15.28 3.02
CA PRO A 241 -3.59 -14.73 3.66
C PRO A 241 -4.35 -15.72 4.56
N THR A 242 -4.19 -17.03 4.33
CA THR A 242 -4.85 -18.11 5.08
C THR A 242 -4.00 -18.65 6.24
N ALA A 243 -2.75 -18.23 6.39
CA ALA A 243 -1.89 -18.67 7.48
C ALA A 243 -2.43 -18.20 8.85
N PRO A 244 -2.42 -19.07 9.89
CA PRO A 244 -2.88 -18.69 11.22
C PRO A 244 -2.01 -17.57 11.81
N ARG A 245 -2.63 -16.63 12.53
CA ARG A 245 -1.94 -15.49 13.14
C ARG A 245 -2.24 -15.43 14.64
N ALA A 246 -1.19 -15.19 15.44
CA ALA A 246 -1.36 -14.86 16.85
C ALA A 246 -1.92 -13.43 17.02
N ALA A 247 -2.33 -13.06 18.23
CA ALA A 247 -2.65 -11.67 18.54
C ALA A 247 -1.41 -10.76 18.36
N LEU A 248 -1.64 -9.51 17.96
CA LEU A 248 -0.59 -8.49 17.94
C LEU A 248 -0.20 -8.12 19.38
N PRO A 249 1.06 -7.71 19.64
CA PRO A 249 1.45 -7.08 20.91
C PRO A 249 0.51 -5.93 21.30
N SER A 250 0.40 -5.63 22.60
CA SER A 250 -0.49 -4.55 23.05
C SER A 250 0.07 -3.17 22.68
N ALA A 251 -0.81 -2.16 22.62
CA ALA A 251 -0.44 -0.76 22.43
C ALA A 251 0.55 -0.28 23.50
N SER A 252 0.37 -0.73 24.76
CA SER A 252 1.30 -0.46 25.84
C SER A 252 2.66 -1.10 25.63
N ASP A 253 2.73 -2.30 25.03
CA ASP A 253 4.02 -2.96 24.74
C ASP A 253 4.80 -2.15 23.71
N TYR A 254 4.16 -1.75 22.61
CA TYR A 254 4.79 -0.90 21.58
C TYR A 254 5.25 0.44 22.16
N ARG A 255 4.40 1.10 22.96
CA ARG A 255 4.73 2.39 23.57
C ARG A 255 5.87 2.27 24.59
N ALA A 256 5.84 1.25 25.44
CA ALA A 256 6.83 1.06 26.50
C ALA A 256 8.26 0.91 25.96
N ARG A 257 8.42 0.30 24.77
CA ARG A 257 9.72 0.15 24.09
C ARG A 257 10.41 1.48 23.83
N TYR A 258 9.65 2.54 23.54
CA TYR A 258 10.20 3.84 23.14
C TYR A 258 9.94 4.98 24.13
N ALA A 259 9.20 4.72 25.22
CA ALA A 259 8.93 5.70 26.27
C ALA A 259 10.17 6.06 27.11
N ALA A 260 11.08 5.09 27.33
CA ALA A 260 12.17 5.19 28.32
C ALA A 260 13.41 5.99 27.88
N ALA A 261 13.54 6.37 26.60
CA ALA A 261 14.68 7.16 26.11
C ALA A 261 14.67 8.64 26.57
N THR A 262 13.70 9.04 27.39
CA THR A 262 13.52 10.42 27.90
C THR A 262 14.22 10.69 29.24
N THR A 263 14.71 9.66 29.94
CA THR A 263 15.51 9.82 31.17
C THR A 263 16.97 9.52 30.86
N GLY A 264 17.83 10.54 30.91
CA GLY A 264 19.26 10.49 30.56
C GLY A 264 20.12 9.53 31.41
N GLY A 265 19.93 8.23 31.23
CA GLY A 265 20.89 7.20 31.60
C GLY A 265 22.09 7.24 30.64
N PRO A 266 23.29 6.80 31.08
CA PRO A 266 24.52 6.97 30.33
C PRO A 266 24.37 6.39 28.93
N THR A 267 24.66 7.22 27.93
CA THR A 267 24.82 6.85 26.53
C THR A 267 26.03 5.91 26.44
N ASN A 268 25.81 4.62 26.68
CA ASN A 268 26.71 3.62 26.16
C ASN A 268 26.58 3.70 24.64
N ASP A 269 27.62 4.24 24.01
CA ASP A 269 27.85 4.14 22.59
C ASP A 269 27.80 2.65 22.21
N LEU A 270 26.64 2.20 21.71
CA LEU A 270 26.44 0.83 21.24
C LEU A 270 27.17 0.58 19.90
N GLY A 271 28.03 1.50 19.47
CA GLY A 271 28.99 1.31 18.38
C GLY A 271 30.14 0.34 18.71
N ASP A 272 30.36 -0.01 19.98
CA ASP A 272 31.35 -1.01 20.42
C ASP A 272 30.75 -1.95 21.48
N VAL A 273 30.11 -3.04 21.07
CA VAL A 273 29.80 -4.18 21.95
C VAL A 273 30.79 -5.31 21.68
N PRO A 274 31.68 -5.67 22.64
CA PRO A 274 32.30 -6.99 22.63
C PRO A 274 31.18 -8.00 22.90
N TYR A 275 30.85 -8.76 21.86
CA TYR A 275 29.90 -9.85 21.91
C TYR A 275 30.32 -10.89 22.97
N THR A 276 29.77 -10.77 24.17
CA THR A 276 29.92 -11.76 25.24
C THR A 276 28.63 -12.56 25.32
N PHE A 277 28.55 -13.60 24.50
CA PHE A 277 27.66 -14.72 24.79
C PHE A 277 27.99 -15.25 26.18
N GLY A 278 26.95 -15.41 27.01
CA GLY A 278 27.05 -16.12 28.27
C GLY A 278 27.77 -17.45 28.09
N THR A 279 28.73 -17.71 28.97
CA THR A 279 29.47 -18.96 29.05
C THR A 279 28.47 -20.11 29.13
N PRO A 280 28.43 -21.06 28.17
CA PRO A 280 27.66 -22.28 28.36
C PRO A 280 28.27 -23.03 29.55
N PRO A 281 27.47 -23.70 30.40
CA PRO A 281 28.01 -24.54 31.46
C PRO A 281 28.93 -25.59 30.82
N ALA A 282 30.16 -25.68 31.33
CA ALA A 282 31.14 -26.66 30.89
C ALA A 282 30.63 -28.07 31.19
N THR A 283 30.04 -28.74 30.20
CA THR A 283 29.87 -30.19 30.22
C THR A 283 31.22 -30.83 29.97
N SER A 284 31.67 -31.66 30.91
CA SER A 284 32.88 -32.48 30.81
C SER A 284 32.89 -33.27 29.50
N ALA A 285 33.97 -33.15 28.74
CA ALA A 285 34.20 -33.90 27.52
C ALA A 285 34.15 -35.41 27.79
N ALA A 286 33.26 -36.13 27.11
CA ALA A 286 33.32 -37.58 27.04
C ALA A 286 34.52 -37.98 26.14
N LEU A 287 35.41 -38.81 26.69
CA LEU A 287 36.52 -39.42 25.96
C LEU A 287 36.02 -40.13 24.69
N ARG A 288 36.67 -39.84 23.55
CA ARG A 288 36.51 -40.60 22.31
C ARG A 288 37.27 -41.93 22.41
N MET A 289 36.58 -43.03 22.08
CA MET A 289 37.22 -44.24 21.56
C MET A 289 37.07 -44.27 20.03
N GLN A 290 38.19 -44.43 19.35
CA GLN A 290 38.33 -44.44 17.90
C GLN A 290 38.02 -45.85 17.37
N GLY A 291 36.95 -46.01 16.60
CA GLY A 291 36.67 -47.24 15.84
C GLY A 291 37.16 -47.11 14.39
N PRO A 292 37.82 -48.13 13.80
CA PRO A 292 38.36 -48.05 12.45
C PRO A 292 37.26 -48.28 11.41
N GLY A 293 37.12 -47.37 10.45
CA GLY A 293 36.14 -47.51 9.36
C GLY A 293 36.09 -46.27 8.48
N SER A 294 37.13 -46.06 7.68
CA SER A 294 37.20 -45.02 6.65
C SER A 294 36.38 -45.40 5.41
N THR A 295 35.53 -44.50 4.93
CA THR A 295 35.29 -44.33 3.49
C THR A 295 35.30 -42.84 3.18
N ALA A 296 36.32 -42.44 2.43
CA ALA A 296 36.59 -41.08 2.00
C ALA A 296 35.53 -40.61 0.99
N ALA A 297 34.95 -39.43 1.23
CA ALA A 297 34.27 -38.64 0.21
C ALA A 297 34.92 -37.24 0.16
N ALA A 298 35.38 -36.92 -1.05
CA ALA A 298 36.06 -35.73 -1.53
C ALA A 298 35.97 -34.46 -0.68
N ALA A 299 37.15 -34.00 -0.24
CA ALA A 299 37.38 -32.66 0.25
C ALA A 299 37.22 -31.63 -0.88
N VAL A 300 36.18 -30.81 -0.81
CA VAL A 300 36.22 -29.43 -1.32
C VAL A 300 36.65 -28.57 -0.13
N GLY A 301 37.78 -27.89 -0.26
CA GLY A 301 38.46 -27.18 0.83
C GLY A 301 37.55 -26.19 1.56
N GLY A 302 37.07 -26.59 2.74
CA GLY A 302 36.47 -25.69 3.72
C GLY A 302 37.57 -24.86 4.36
N LEU A 303 37.79 -23.66 3.83
CA LEU A 303 38.34 -22.58 4.63
C LEU A 303 37.33 -22.29 5.74
N ASN A 304 37.74 -22.48 7.00
CA ASN A 304 37.06 -21.79 8.10
C ASN A 304 37.05 -20.30 7.73
N PRO A 305 35.90 -19.64 7.57
CA PRO A 305 35.89 -18.21 7.32
C PRO A 305 36.57 -17.52 8.50
N ASP A 306 37.55 -16.67 8.18
CA ASP A 306 38.26 -15.79 9.11
C ASP A 306 37.22 -15.07 10.01
N PRO A 307 37.44 -14.77 11.30
CA PRO A 307 36.47 -14.01 12.09
C PRO A 307 36.08 -12.67 11.43
N ALA A 308 36.99 -12.10 10.61
CA ALA A 308 36.73 -10.92 9.77
C ALA A 308 35.69 -11.18 8.65
N ASP A 309 35.57 -12.42 8.15
CA ASP A 309 34.57 -12.84 7.16
C ASP A 309 33.15 -12.95 7.76
N ARG A 310 32.99 -12.80 9.08
CA ARG A 310 31.67 -12.81 9.76
C ARG A 310 31.12 -11.41 10.06
N SER A 311 31.86 -10.34 9.78
CA SER A 311 31.39 -8.99 10.07
C SER A 311 30.34 -8.53 9.05
N PRO A 312 29.11 -8.16 9.48
CA PRO A 312 28.06 -7.68 8.58
C PRO A 312 28.39 -6.32 7.95
N THR A 313 29.45 -5.64 8.40
CA THR A 313 29.89 -4.33 7.89
C THR A 313 31.00 -4.44 6.85
N ARG A 314 31.40 -5.66 6.49
CA ARG A 314 32.49 -5.91 5.55
C ARG A 314 32.05 -5.70 4.10
N GLN A 315 32.93 -5.09 3.31
CA GLN A 315 32.75 -4.97 1.86
C GLN A 315 32.87 -6.34 1.16
N PRO A 316 31.91 -6.72 0.29
CA PRO A 316 31.95 -7.98 -0.45
C PRO A 316 33.19 -8.08 -1.36
N ARG A 317 33.78 -9.28 -1.49
CA ARG A 317 34.83 -9.53 -2.48
C ARG A 317 34.24 -9.49 -3.89
N ARG A 318 35.11 -9.27 -4.89
CA ARG A 318 34.71 -9.31 -6.29
C ARG A 318 34.11 -10.68 -6.64
N GLY A 319 32.87 -10.70 -7.11
CA GLY A 319 32.15 -11.92 -7.48
C GLY A 319 31.53 -12.69 -6.29
N GLU A 320 31.63 -12.16 -5.07
CA GLU A 320 30.97 -12.71 -3.89
C GLU A 320 29.53 -12.20 -3.79
N SER A 321 28.61 -13.11 -3.48
CA SER A 321 27.20 -12.78 -3.29
C SER A 321 26.98 -12.09 -1.94
N ALA A 322 26.55 -10.84 -1.97
CA ALA A 322 26.48 -9.96 -0.79
C ALA A 322 25.15 -10.02 -0.03
N HIS A 323 24.68 -11.21 0.33
CA HIS A 323 23.36 -11.43 0.94
C HIS A 323 23.17 -10.72 2.30
N TRP A 324 24.24 -10.47 3.05
CA TRP A 324 24.19 -9.83 4.37
C TRP A 324 23.93 -8.31 4.34
N VAL A 325 24.05 -7.66 3.18
CA VAL A 325 23.87 -6.21 3.05
C VAL A 325 22.39 -5.84 3.21
N THR A 326 22.09 -4.91 4.11
CA THR A 326 20.75 -4.36 4.28
C THR A 326 20.32 -3.59 3.04
N ARG A 327 19.22 -4.01 2.42
CA ARG A 327 18.71 -3.46 1.14
C ARG A 327 17.42 -2.64 1.27
N THR A 328 16.92 -2.49 2.48
CA THR A 328 15.80 -1.63 2.83
C THR A 328 16.29 -0.41 3.57
N ALA A 329 15.59 0.71 3.42
CA ALA A 329 15.95 1.95 4.08
C ALA A 329 14.73 2.81 4.39
N LEU A 330 14.77 3.45 5.55
CA LEU A 330 13.88 4.54 5.90
C LEU A 330 14.49 5.85 5.43
N CYS A 331 13.69 6.72 4.84
CA CYS A 331 14.15 8.04 4.42
C CYS A 331 13.36 9.12 5.13
N VAL A 332 14.00 10.24 5.44
CA VAL A 332 13.33 11.45 5.93
C VAL A 332 13.71 12.60 5.01
N GLU A 333 12.69 13.24 4.43
CA GLU A 333 12.86 14.35 3.51
C GLU A 333 11.92 15.51 3.87
N VAL A 334 12.33 16.73 3.52
CA VAL A 334 11.42 17.88 3.55
C VAL A 334 11.08 18.26 2.13
N ARG A 335 9.78 18.33 1.83
CA ARG A 335 9.30 18.73 0.50
C ARG A 335 8.04 19.59 0.56
N ASP A 336 7.76 20.21 -0.57
CA ASP A 336 6.49 20.91 -0.80
C ASP A 336 5.41 19.87 -1.16
N PRO A 337 4.29 19.81 -0.40
CA PRO A 337 3.21 18.85 -0.64
C PRO A 337 2.56 18.99 -2.03
N ARG A 338 2.63 20.19 -2.63
CA ARG A 338 2.00 20.46 -3.93
C ARG A 338 2.65 19.70 -5.08
N ARG A 339 3.92 19.26 -4.92
CA ARG A 339 4.66 18.48 -5.93
C ARG A 339 3.91 17.21 -6.35
N ALA A 340 3.18 16.59 -5.42
CA ALA A 340 2.43 15.36 -5.69
C ALA A 340 1.16 15.57 -6.54
N ASN A 341 0.76 16.81 -6.81
CA ASN A 341 -0.41 17.16 -7.64
C ASN A 341 -0.03 17.72 -9.02
N GLY A 342 1.25 17.66 -9.37
CA GLY A 342 1.76 18.09 -10.66
C GLY A 342 1.93 19.61 -10.83
N PRO A 343 2.41 20.06 -12.00
CA PRO A 343 2.87 21.42 -12.26
C PRO A 343 1.80 22.49 -12.06
N ALA A 344 0.53 22.17 -12.34
CA ALA A 344 -0.58 23.09 -12.17
C ALA A 344 -0.77 23.50 -10.70
N ALA A 345 -0.58 22.56 -9.76
CA ALA A 345 -0.69 22.83 -8.34
C ALA A 345 0.47 23.69 -7.81
N GLU A 346 1.68 23.53 -8.34
CA GLU A 346 2.84 24.33 -7.93
C GLU A 346 2.73 25.82 -8.33
N LYS A 347 1.96 26.12 -9.40
CA LYS A 347 1.68 27.50 -9.84
C LYS A 347 0.73 28.26 -8.91
N VAL A 348 0.00 27.55 -8.05
CA VAL A 348 -1.04 28.12 -7.18
C VAL A 348 -0.59 28.01 -5.70
N GLY A 349 -0.64 29.11 -4.97
CA GLY A 349 -0.24 29.17 -3.56
C GLY A 349 1.25 29.42 -3.33
N SER A 350 1.69 29.26 -2.08
CA SER A 350 3.08 29.50 -1.64
C SER A 350 3.79 28.21 -1.28
N ALA A 351 5.11 28.15 -1.50
CA ALA A 351 5.90 26.99 -1.13
C ALA A 351 5.96 26.80 0.38
N SER A 352 5.89 25.56 0.83
CA SER A 352 6.01 25.15 2.23
C SER A 352 6.93 23.93 2.33
N GLY A 353 7.53 23.73 3.51
CA GLY A 353 8.39 22.58 3.82
C GLY A 353 7.71 21.68 4.84
N VAL A 354 7.16 20.56 4.39
CA VAL A 354 6.54 19.52 5.23
C VAL A 354 7.53 18.36 5.39
N LEU A 355 7.61 17.79 6.59
CA LEU A 355 8.52 16.69 6.92
C LEU A 355 7.84 15.34 6.59
N TYR A 356 8.46 14.57 5.70
CA TYR A 356 7.97 13.25 5.29
C TYR A 356 8.89 12.16 5.82
N VAL A 357 8.28 11.11 6.39
CA VAL A 357 8.96 9.90 6.84
C VAL A 357 8.54 8.76 5.93
N PHE A 358 9.47 8.34 5.08
CA PHE A 358 9.30 7.24 4.14
C PHE A 358 9.53 5.90 4.82
N MET A 359 8.46 5.13 4.97
CA MET A 359 8.46 3.81 5.58
C MET A 359 9.01 2.76 4.57
N PRO A 360 10.00 1.95 4.97
CA PRO A 360 10.54 0.86 4.15
C PRO A 360 9.53 -0.28 3.99
N PRO A 361 9.68 -1.14 2.98
CA PRO A 361 8.88 -2.35 2.89
C PRO A 361 9.29 -3.33 4.01
N LEU A 362 8.31 -3.83 4.75
CA LEU A 362 8.51 -4.78 5.85
C LEU A 362 7.58 -5.99 5.67
N ALA A 363 8.11 -7.20 5.84
CA ALA A 363 7.37 -8.44 5.62
C ALA A 363 6.29 -8.69 6.70
N ARG A 364 6.50 -8.18 7.91
CA ARG A 364 5.64 -8.44 9.08
C ARG A 364 4.95 -7.17 9.55
N LEU A 365 3.66 -7.30 9.86
CA LEU A 365 2.90 -6.21 10.46
C LEU A 365 3.48 -5.83 11.84
N GLU A 366 3.94 -6.80 12.63
CA GLU A 366 4.46 -6.51 13.97
C GLU A 366 5.65 -5.55 13.93
N ASP A 367 6.56 -5.75 12.97
CA ASP A 367 7.76 -4.93 12.78
C ASP A 367 7.40 -3.55 12.21
N TYR A 368 6.41 -3.48 11.33
CA TYR A 368 5.90 -2.20 10.81
C TYR A 368 5.29 -1.35 11.93
N LEU A 369 4.46 -1.93 12.78
CA LEU A 369 3.83 -1.22 13.90
C LEU A 369 4.84 -0.79 14.97
N ASP A 370 5.90 -1.57 15.17
CA ASP A 370 7.02 -1.20 16.04
C ASP A 370 7.74 0.05 15.50
N LEU A 371 8.01 0.09 14.19
CA LEU A 371 8.60 1.27 13.54
C LEU A 371 7.67 2.49 13.61
N VAL A 372 6.36 2.31 13.44
CA VAL A 372 5.36 3.38 13.63
C VAL A 372 5.45 3.96 15.04
N ALA A 373 5.55 3.11 16.06
CA ALA A 373 5.70 3.56 17.45
C ALA A 373 7.00 4.33 17.68
N ALA A 374 8.11 3.91 17.07
CA ALA A 374 9.39 4.62 17.13
C ALA A 374 9.33 6.00 16.44
N VAL A 375 8.64 6.08 15.30
CA VAL A 375 8.40 7.31 14.55
C VAL A 375 7.52 8.28 15.35
N GLU A 376 6.41 7.81 15.93
CA GLU A 376 5.55 8.61 16.82
C GLU A 376 6.34 9.17 18.01
N ALA A 377 7.12 8.31 18.68
CA ALA A 377 7.93 8.72 19.81
C ALA A 377 9.00 9.76 19.43
N THR A 378 9.54 9.69 18.20
CA THR A 378 10.50 10.67 17.67
C THR A 378 9.84 12.01 17.39
N ALA A 379 8.70 11.99 16.70
CA ALA A 379 7.89 13.17 16.42
C ALA A 379 7.47 13.88 17.72
N THR A 380 7.02 13.11 18.71
CA THR A 380 6.66 13.61 20.05
C THR A 380 7.85 14.29 20.72
N GLN A 381 9.02 13.63 20.76
CA GLN A 381 10.22 14.17 21.41
C GLN A 381 10.69 15.49 20.76
N LEU A 382 10.58 15.58 19.43
CA LEU A 382 11.05 16.74 18.67
C LEU A 382 10.00 17.84 18.51
N GLY A 383 8.75 17.60 18.88
CA GLY A 383 7.63 18.52 18.62
C GLY A 383 7.45 18.78 17.12
N MET A 384 7.64 17.74 16.29
CA MET A 384 7.57 17.86 14.83
C MET A 384 6.31 17.18 14.30
N GLN A 385 5.61 17.87 13.40
CA GLN A 385 4.53 17.28 12.62
C GLN A 385 5.10 16.57 11.39
N ILE A 386 4.60 15.37 11.10
CA ILE A 386 5.08 14.55 10.01
C ILE A 386 3.95 14.07 9.09
N VAL A 387 4.33 13.71 7.87
CA VAL A 387 3.55 12.83 7.01
C VAL A 387 4.29 11.51 6.88
N MET A 388 3.65 10.41 7.27
CA MET A 388 4.17 9.07 6.97
C MET A 388 3.79 8.66 5.56
N GLU A 389 4.75 8.14 4.80
CA GLU A 389 4.57 7.73 3.41
C GLU A 389 5.40 6.50 3.06
N GLY A 390 5.43 6.13 1.78
CA GLY A 390 6.25 5.03 1.27
C GLY A 390 5.49 3.72 1.19
N TYR A 391 6.11 2.62 1.62
CA TYR A 391 5.47 1.31 1.55
C TYR A 391 4.43 1.17 2.68
N PRO A 392 3.18 0.80 2.36
CA PRO A 392 2.15 0.57 3.38
C PRO A 392 2.49 -0.66 4.24
N PRO A 393 1.86 -0.82 5.41
CA PRO A 393 1.96 -2.06 6.18
C PRO A 393 1.54 -3.27 5.31
N PRO A 394 2.16 -4.45 5.51
CA PRO A 394 1.75 -5.65 4.81
C PRO A 394 0.30 -6.01 5.15
N ARG A 395 -0.42 -6.58 4.18
CA ARG A 395 -1.83 -6.95 4.34
C ARG A 395 -2.01 -7.91 5.51
N ASP A 396 -2.91 -7.59 6.43
CA ASP A 396 -3.19 -8.38 7.63
C ASP A 396 -4.66 -8.20 8.07
N PRO A 397 -5.40 -9.28 8.37
CA PRO A 397 -6.79 -9.18 8.81
C PRO A 397 -6.98 -8.47 10.17
N ARG A 398 -5.91 -8.34 10.98
CA ARG A 398 -5.94 -7.64 12.27
C ARG A 398 -5.89 -6.12 12.12
N LEU A 399 -5.55 -5.62 10.92
CA LEU A 399 -5.46 -4.20 10.60
C LEU A 399 -6.53 -3.82 9.59
N LYS A 400 -7.43 -2.91 9.98
CA LYS A 400 -8.41 -2.30 9.09
C LYS A 400 -7.78 -1.15 8.31
N MET A 401 -8.30 -0.92 7.10
CA MET A 401 -7.80 0.09 6.18
C MET A 401 -8.98 0.79 5.50
N LEU A 402 -8.88 2.10 5.37
CA LEU A 402 -9.71 2.94 4.49
C LEU A 402 -8.76 3.75 3.61
N ALA A 403 -9.11 3.95 2.34
CA ALA A 403 -8.30 4.76 1.42
C ALA A 403 -9.15 5.78 0.66
N VAL A 404 -8.61 6.99 0.51
CA VAL A 404 -9.16 8.03 -0.37
C VAL A 404 -8.15 8.28 -1.49
N THR A 405 -8.60 8.07 -2.72
CA THR A 405 -7.75 8.06 -3.92
C THR A 405 -8.34 8.94 -5.02
N PRO A 406 -7.50 9.55 -5.87
CA PRO A 406 -7.96 10.30 -7.01
C PRO A 406 -8.12 9.36 -8.21
N ASP A 407 -9.25 9.48 -8.89
CA ASP A 407 -9.50 8.87 -10.19
C ASP A 407 -9.90 9.94 -11.21
N PRO A 408 -9.88 9.63 -12.53
CA PRO A 408 -10.19 10.61 -13.56
C PRO A 408 -11.58 11.20 -13.31
N GLY A 409 -11.61 12.52 -13.08
CA GLY A 409 -12.84 13.24 -12.81
C GLY A 409 -13.48 13.05 -11.43
N VAL A 410 -12.94 12.19 -10.54
CA VAL A 410 -13.56 11.91 -9.22
C VAL A 410 -12.53 11.74 -8.09
N ILE A 411 -13.01 11.78 -6.85
CA ILE A 411 -12.35 11.18 -5.69
C ILE A 411 -13.09 9.87 -5.38
N GLU A 412 -12.35 8.78 -5.26
CA GLU A 412 -12.84 7.46 -4.86
C GLU A 412 -12.53 7.22 -3.37
N VAL A 413 -13.51 6.72 -2.63
CA VAL A 413 -13.32 6.30 -1.23
C VAL A 413 -13.48 4.79 -1.13
N ASN A 414 -12.40 4.09 -0.86
CA ASN A 414 -12.39 2.66 -0.57
C ASN A 414 -12.75 2.46 0.91
N ILE A 415 -14.04 2.22 1.20
CA ILE A 415 -14.52 2.10 2.57
C ILE A 415 -14.22 0.70 3.14
N HIS A 416 -13.87 0.65 4.42
CA HIS A 416 -13.63 -0.60 5.12
C HIS A 416 -14.91 -1.47 5.22
N PRO A 417 -14.79 -2.81 5.28
CA PRO A 417 -15.97 -3.68 5.29
C PRO A 417 -16.82 -3.57 6.57
N ALA A 418 -18.12 -3.46 6.40
CA ALA A 418 -19.14 -3.60 7.44
C ALA A 418 -19.50 -5.08 7.68
N ASN A 419 -19.72 -5.46 8.94
CA ASN A 419 -20.00 -6.83 9.36
C ASN A 419 -21.50 -7.14 9.49
N ASN A 420 -22.32 -6.10 9.59
CA ASN A 420 -23.75 -6.22 9.75
C ASN A 420 -24.48 -5.05 9.06
N TRP A 421 -25.81 -5.16 9.00
CA TRP A 421 -26.65 -4.17 8.33
C TRP A 421 -26.56 -2.78 8.96
N LYS A 422 -26.49 -2.72 10.30
CA LYS A 422 -26.43 -1.46 11.02
C LYS A 422 -25.13 -0.71 10.69
N GLU A 423 -23.99 -1.39 10.78
CA GLU A 423 -22.69 -0.83 10.36
C GLU A 423 -22.72 -0.35 8.91
N LEU A 424 -23.33 -1.12 8.00
CA LEU A 424 -23.39 -0.74 6.59
C LEU A 424 -24.18 0.56 6.36
N VAL A 425 -25.31 0.71 7.04
CA VAL A 425 -26.13 1.94 7.02
C VAL A 425 -25.34 3.10 7.62
N ASP A 426 -24.80 2.92 8.82
CA ASP A 426 -24.04 3.95 9.54
C ASP A 426 -22.84 4.44 8.70
N HIS A 427 -22.09 3.51 8.12
CA HIS A 427 -20.93 3.81 7.25
C HIS A 427 -21.32 4.60 6.00
N THR A 428 -22.42 4.19 5.35
CA THR A 428 -22.89 4.84 4.12
C THR A 428 -23.43 6.24 4.42
N GLU A 429 -24.29 6.41 5.43
CA GLU A 429 -24.87 7.70 5.78
C GLU A 429 -23.80 8.71 6.21
N PHE A 430 -22.85 8.28 7.06
CA PHE A 430 -21.76 9.14 7.49
C PHE A 430 -20.88 9.57 6.32
N LEU A 431 -20.50 8.66 5.41
CA LEU A 431 -19.63 9.02 4.29
C LEU A 431 -20.28 10.06 3.36
N TYR A 432 -21.58 9.91 3.05
CA TYR A 432 -22.31 10.92 2.27
C TYR A 432 -22.34 12.26 2.99
N ASN A 433 -22.59 12.28 4.31
CA ASN A 433 -22.58 13.51 5.08
C ASN A 433 -21.19 14.16 5.14
N ALA A 434 -20.13 13.38 5.38
CA ALA A 434 -18.76 13.87 5.42
C ALA A 434 -18.32 14.43 4.06
N ALA A 435 -18.69 13.77 2.96
CA ALA A 435 -18.46 14.29 1.61
C ALA A 435 -19.18 15.62 1.40
N PHE A 436 -20.48 15.71 1.74
CA PHE A 436 -21.25 16.95 1.64
C PHE A 436 -20.63 18.11 2.43
N GLU A 437 -20.26 17.88 3.69
CA GLU A 437 -19.60 18.88 4.54
C GLU A 437 -18.24 19.33 3.98
N THR A 438 -17.59 18.48 3.19
CA THR A 438 -16.32 18.76 2.50
C THR A 438 -16.52 19.39 1.12
N ARG A 439 -17.76 19.79 0.77
CA ARG A 439 -18.11 20.34 -0.56
C ARG A 439 -17.85 19.34 -1.70
N LEU A 440 -18.08 18.06 -1.43
CA LEU A 440 -18.11 16.98 -2.40
C LEU A 440 -19.55 16.47 -2.58
N SER A 441 -19.90 16.02 -3.78
CA SER A 441 -21.22 15.54 -4.16
C SER A 441 -21.14 14.17 -4.84
N ALA A 442 -22.19 13.36 -4.65
CA ALA A 442 -22.40 12.08 -5.33
C ALA A 442 -23.07 12.24 -6.71
N GLU A 443 -23.30 13.49 -7.14
CA GLU A 443 -24.06 13.85 -8.33
C GLU A 443 -23.24 14.71 -9.28
N LYS A 444 -23.43 14.48 -10.59
CA LYS A 444 -22.89 15.31 -11.65
C LYS A 444 -24.01 15.75 -12.60
N PHE A 445 -23.79 16.86 -13.29
CA PHE A 445 -24.71 17.39 -14.29
C PHE A 445 -23.95 17.53 -15.61
N MET A 446 -24.54 17.01 -16.68
CA MET A 446 -24.03 17.20 -18.03
C MET A 446 -24.24 18.66 -18.46
N THR A 447 -23.59 19.06 -19.55
CA THR A 447 -23.71 20.43 -20.12
C THR A 447 -25.14 20.80 -20.52
N ASP A 448 -25.99 19.80 -20.80
CA ASP A 448 -27.42 19.98 -21.09
C ASP A 448 -28.32 19.94 -19.84
N GLY A 449 -27.74 19.89 -18.65
CA GLY A 449 -28.44 19.87 -17.36
C GLY A 449 -28.97 18.51 -16.94
N ARG A 450 -28.76 17.43 -17.71
CA ARG A 450 -29.14 16.08 -17.28
C ARG A 450 -28.32 15.65 -16.08
N HIS A 451 -29.01 15.14 -15.07
CA HIS A 451 -28.39 14.53 -13.89
C HIS A 451 -27.79 13.16 -14.25
N THR A 452 -26.58 12.91 -13.76
CA THR A 452 -25.86 11.63 -13.89
C THR A 452 -25.17 11.31 -12.57
N GLY A 453 -24.78 10.05 -12.38
CA GLY A 453 -23.80 9.75 -11.34
C GLY A 453 -22.46 10.44 -11.63
N THR A 454 -21.53 10.35 -10.68
CA THR A 454 -20.22 11.01 -10.80
C THR A 454 -19.34 10.48 -11.94
N GLY A 455 -19.67 9.32 -12.50
CA GLY A 455 -18.95 8.68 -13.62
C GLY A 455 -17.86 7.70 -13.18
N GLY A 456 -17.49 7.68 -11.90
CA GLY A 456 -16.54 6.70 -11.35
C GLY A 456 -17.17 5.36 -10.95
N GLY A 457 -18.48 5.34 -10.74
CA GLY A 457 -19.23 4.16 -10.29
C GLY A 457 -19.44 4.14 -8.77
N ASN A 458 -20.09 3.08 -8.29
CA ASN A 458 -20.27 2.80 -6.86
C ASN A 458 -20.16 1.28 -6.65
N HIS A 459 -18.93 0.78 -6.82
CA HIS A 459 -18.71 -0.66 -6.75
C HIS A 459 -19.02 -1.20 -5.36
N PHE A 460 -19.67 -2.36 -5.29
CA PHE A 460 -19.95 -3.04 -4.04
C PHE A 460 -19.03 -4.25 -3.91
N VAL A 461 -18.28 -4.30 -2.80
CA VAL A 461 -17.35 -5.38 -2.51
C VAL A 461 -17.96 -6.28 -1.44
N MET A 462 -18.05 -7.58 -1.72
CA MET A 462 -18.63 -8.58 -0.84
C MET A 462 -17.65 -9.71 -0.56
N GLY A 463 -17.70 -10.27 0.64
CA GLY A 463 -16.86 -11.41 1.00
C GLY A 463 -17.03 -11.81 2.44
N GLY A 464 -15.95 -12.28 3.07
CA GLY A 464 -15.88 -12.52 4.51
C GLY A 464 -14.69 -11.78 5.12
N ALA A 465 -14.56 -11.83 6.45
CA ALA A 465 -13.44 -11.23 7.18
C ALA A 465 -12.08 -11.82 6.78
N THR A 466 -12.07 -13.10 6.39
CA THR A 466 -10.92 -13.80 5.83
C THR A 466 -11.33 -14.55 4.56
N PRO A 467 -10.37 -14.98 3.70
CA PRO A 467 -10.69 -15.82 2.55
C PRO A 467 -11.43 -17.11 2.95
N ALA A 468 -11.10 -17.69 4.12
CA ALA A 468 -11.75 -18.88 4.64
C ALA A 468 -13.22 -18.62 5.09
N ASP A 469 -13.55 -17.37 5.43
CA ASP A 469 -14.92 -16.97 5.77
C ASP A 469 -15.75 -16.56 4.55
N SER A 470 -15.13 -16.40 3.37
CA SER A 470 -15.82 -15.94 2.17
C SER A 470 -16.99 -16.85 1.80
N PRO A 471 -18.23 -16.32 1.68
CA PRO A 471 -19.38 -17.14 1.28
C PRO A 471 -19.22 -17.71 -0.12
N PHE A 472 -18.53 -17.00 -1.02
CA PHE A 472 -18.31 -17.43 -2.41
C PHE A 472 -17.30 -18.57 -2.54
N LEU A 473 -16.35 -18.68 -1.60
CA LEU A 473 -15.37 -19.77 -1.59
C LEU A 473 -15.89 -20.99 -0.82
N ARG A 474 -16.63 -20.77 0.28
CA ARG A 474 -17.24 -21.85 1.07
C ARG A 474 -18.36 -22.56 0.30
N ARG A 475 -19.14 -21.78 -0.47
CA ARG A 475 -20.27 -22.26 -1.27
C ARG A 475 -20.24 -21.62 -2.67
N PRO A 476 -19.44 -22.17 -3.61
CA PRO A 476 -19.30 -21.66 -4.97
C PRO A 476 -20.65 -21.54 -5.74
N GLU A 477 -21.63 -22.33 -5.34
CA GLU A 477 -23.00 -22.31 -5.85
C GLU A 477 -23.68 -20.94 -5.64
N LEU A 478 -23.25 -20.16 -4.64
CA LEU A 478 -23.74 -18.80 -4.43
C LEU A 478 -23.33 -17.87 -5.57
N LEU A 479 -22.05 -17.91 -5.98
CA LEU A 479 -21.57 -17.10 -7.11
C LEU A 479 -22.24 -17.55 -8.41
N ALA A 480 -22.38 -18.85 -8.62
CA ALA A 480 -23.11 -19.40 -9.75
C ALA A 480 -24.57 -18.89 -9.80
N SER A 481 -25.26 -18.90 -8.65
CA SER A 481 -26.63 -18.41 -8.53
C SER A 481 -26.74 -16.92 -8.88
N LEU A 482 -25.80 -16.10 -8.39
CA LEU A 482 -25.78 -14.67 -8.72
C LEU A 482 -25.58 -14.44 -10.22
N LEU A 483 -24.60 -15.11 -10.84
CA LEU A 483 -24.33 -15.00 -12.27
C LEU A 483 -25.55 -15.39 -13.12
N LEU A 484 -26.15 -16.55 -12.83
CA LEU A 484 -27.33 -17.04 -13.55
C LEU A 484 -28.55 -16.15 -13.34
N TYR A 485 -28.76 -15.65 -12.12
CA TYR A 485 -29.87 -14.78 -11.81
C TYR A 485 -29.76 -13.44 -12.54
N TRP A 486 -28.58 -12.82 -12.56
CA TRP A 486 -28.33 -11.57 -13.29
C TRP A 486 -28.42 -11.76 -14.81
N HIS A 487 -27.95 -12.90 -15.31
CA HIS A 487 -28.08 -13.23 -16.73
C HIS A 487 -29.56 -13.30 -17.14
N ASN A 488 -30.39 -14.02 -16.37
CA ASN A 488 -31.82 -14.19 -16.63
C ASN A 488 -32.67 -12.93 -16.31
N HIS A 489 -32.13 -11.97 -15.56
CA HIS A 489 -32.82 -10.74 -15.16
C HIS A 489 -31.98 -9.49 -15.50
N PRO A 490 -31.82 -9.16 -16.79
CA PRO A 490 -30.94 -8.08 -17.22
C PRO A 490 -31.32 -6.69 -16.73
N SER A 491 -32.56 -6.51 -16.29
CA SER A 491 -32.97 -5.28 -15.60
C SER A 491 -32.10 -4.94 -14.39
N LEU A 492 -31.48 -5.93 -13.72
CA LEU A 492 -30.61 -5.69 -12.57
C LEU A 492 -29.29 -5.01 -12.94
N SER A 493 -28.80 -5.24 -14.15
CA SER A 493 -27.62 -4.54 -14.69
C SER A 493 -28.01 -3.13 -15.16
N TYR A 494 -29.15 -3.00 -15.86
CA TYR A 494 -29.50 -1.76 -16.55
C TYR A 494 -30.26 -0.73 -15.72
N LEU A 495 -30.96 -1.15 -14.66
CA LEU A 495 -31.71 -0.22 -13.81
C LEU A 495 -30.80 0.70 -13.01
N PHE A 496 -29.59 0.24 -12.70
CA PHE A 496 -28.62 0.96 -11.86
C PHE A 496 -27.37 1.40 -12.63
N SER A 497 -27.31 1.14 -13.94
CA SER A 497 -26.19 1.56 -14.78
C SER A 497 -26.28 3.04 -15.15
N GLY A 498 -25.11 3.65 -15.39
CA GLY A 498 -25.04 4.98 -16.00
C GLY A 498 -25.36 4.95 -17.50
N MET A 499 -25.10 6.08 -18.18
CA MET A 499 -25.43 6.25 -19.60
C MET A 499 -24.64 5.34 -20.57
N PHE A 500 -23.52 4.76 -20.13
CA PHE A 500 -22.63 3.98 -20.98
C PHE A 500 -22.77 2.49 -20.68
N ILE A 501 -23.52 1.78 -21.54
CA ILE A 501 -23.78 0.35 -21.46
C ILE A 501 -23.18 -0.35 -22.68
N GLY A 502 -22.82 -1.63 -22.54
CA GLY A 502 -22.34 -2.47 -23.63
C GLY A 502 -20.89 -2.92 -23.46
N PRO A 503 -20.33 -3.61 -24.47
CA PRO A 503 -19.06 -4.33 -24.34
C PRO A 503 -17.83 -3.47 -24.09
N THR A 504 -17.93 -2.17 -24.35
CA THR A 504 -16.86 -1.19 -24.12
C THR A 504 -17.08 -0.35 -22.86
N SER A 505 -18.18 -0.59 -22.13
CA SER A 505 -18.50 0.12 -20.88
C SER A 505 -17.50 -0.20 -19.76
N GLN A 506 -17.67 0.44 -18.59
CA GLN A 506 -16.80 0.24 -17.43
C GLN A 506 -16.94 -1.17 -16.84
N ALA A 507 -18.13 -1.77 -16.95
CA ALA A 507 -18.49 -3.03 -16.33
C ALA A 507 -19.47 -3.85 -17.22
N PRO A 508 -19.07 -4.23 -18.45
CA PRO A 508 -19.90 -5.07 -19.32
C PRO A 508 -20.37 -6.36 -18.65
N ARG A 509 -21.56 -6.79 -19.06
CA ARG A 509 -22.07 -8.13 -18.75
C ARG A 509 -21.32 -9.19 -19.57
N VAL A 510 -21.36 -10.43 -19.08
CA VAL A 510 -20.76 -11.60 -19.76
C VAL A 510 -21.32 -11.85 -21.17
N ASP A 511 -22.55 -11.42 -21.44
CA ASP A 511 -23.26 -11.63 -22.70
C ASP A 511 -23.20 -10.42 -23.66
N GLU A 512 -22.55 -9.32 -23.29
CA GLU A 512 -22.51 -8.10 -24.12
C GLU A 512 -21.41 -8.07 -25.18
N ALA A 513 -20.32 -8.81 -24.97
CA ALA A 513 -19.14 -8.79 -25.83
C ALA A 513 -19.13 -9.88 -26.89
N ARG A 514 -19.31 -11.14 -26.47
CA ARG A 514 -19.24 -12.29 -27.38
C ARG A 514 -20.29 -13.33 -26.97
N SER A 515 -21.06 -13.79 -27.95
CA SER A 515 -22.18 -14.71 -27.71
C SER A 515 -21.74 -16.13 -27.32
N ASP A 516 -20.51 -16.51 -27.61
CA ASP A 516 -19.91 -17.79 -27.20
C ASP A 516 -19.59 -17.86 -25.70
N GLN A 517 -19.43 -16.70 -25.01
CA GLN A 517 -19.14 -16.68 -23.57
C GLN A 517 -20.26 -17.31 -22.72
N VAL A 518 -21.51 -17.27 -23.16
CA VAL A 518 -22.63 -17.90 -22.43
C VAL A 518 -22.50 -19.42 -22.42
N TYR A 519 -22.07 -20.01 -23.55
CA TYR A 519 -21.81 -21.44 -23.65
C TYR A 519 -20.62 -21.85 -22.76
N GLU A 520 -19.54 -21.06 -22.78
CA GLU A 520 -18.38 -21.29 -21.90
C GLU A 520 -18.74 -21.15 -20.41
N LEU A 521 -19.61 -20.19 -20.06
CA LEU A 521 -20.14 -20.03 -18.71
C LEU A 521 -20.92 -21.29 -18.27
N GLU A 522 -21.75 -21.86 -19.13
CA GLU A 522 -22.47 -23.09 -18.83
C GLU A 522 -21.50 -24.25 -18.52
N ILE A 523 -20.44 -24.40 -19.31
CA ILE A 523 -19.39 -25.41 -19.06
C ILE A 523 -18.69 -25.14 -17.72
N ALA A 524 -18.32 -23.89 -17.46
CA ALA A 524 -17.65 -23.49 -16.24
C ALA A 524 -18.48 -23.82 -14.99
N LEU A 525 -19.78 -23.54 -15.01
CA LEU A 525 -20.67 -23.85 -13.90
C LEU A 525 -20.85 -25.36 -13.69
N LYS A 526 -20.92 -26.15 -14.78
CA LYS A 526 -20.92 -27.63 -14.70
C LYS A 526 -19.64 -28.16 -14.08
N GLU A 527 -18.48 -27.61 -14.44
CA GLU A 527 -17.21 -28.01 -13.84
C GLU A 527 -17.11 -27.61 -12.37
N ILE A 528 -17.66 -26.46 -11.95
CA ILE A 528 -17.77 -26.11 -10.52
C ILE A 528 -18.60 -27.16 -9.77
N ALA A 529 -19.78 -27.52 -10.29
CA ALA A 529 -20.65 -28.53 -9.67
C ALA A 529 -19.98 -29.91 -9.58
N LYS A 530 -19.34 -30.36 -10.66
CA LYS A 530 -18.59 -31.62 -10.70
C LYS A 530 -17.43 -31.64 -9.71
N ASN A 531 -16.65 -30.57 -9.62
CA ASN A 531 -15.56 -30.48 -8.64
C ASN A 531 -16.10 -30.44 -7.21
N ARG A 532 -17.29 -29.85 -7.00
CA ARG A 532 -17.97 -29.90 -5.71
C ARG A 532 -18.38 -31.30 -5.30
N GLU A 533 -18.82 -32.15 -6.22
CA GLU A 533 -19.11 -33.57 -5.96
C GLU A 533 -17.84 -34.35 -5.56
N ILE A 534 -16.69 -34.02 -6.16
CA ILE A 534 -15.41 -34.69 -5.90
C ILE A 534 -14.82 -34.28 -4.54
N TYR A 535 -14.75 -32.98 -4.26
CA TYR A 535 -14.01 -32.44 -3.12
C TYR A 535 -14.91 -32.05 -1.93
N GLY A 536 -16.24 -31.96 -2.13
CA GLY A 536 -17.18 -31.49 -1.11
C GLY A 536 -16.81 -30.11 -0.58
N GLN A 537 -16.85 -29.95 0.75
CA GLN A 537 -16.50 -28.69 1.43
C GLN A 537 -15.01 -28.31 1.31
N ASN A 538 -14.15 -29.25 0.90
CA ASN A 538 -12.71 -29.04 0.78
C ASN A 538 -12.28 -28.71 -0.67
N MET A 539 -13.22 -28.32 -1.53
CA MET A 539 -12.91 -27.87 -2.88
C MET A 539 -11.88 -26.73 -2.85
N PRO A 540 -10.71 -26.89 -3.51
CA PRO A 540 -9.70 -25.84 -3.53
C PRO A 540 -10.26 -24.53 -4.10
N ALA A 541 -10.12 -23.43 -3.35
CA ALA A 541 -10.67 -22.12 -3.71
C ALA A 541 -10.19 -21.61 -5.09
N TRP A 542 -8.97 -21.94 -5.48
CA TRP A 542 -8.41 -21.56 -6.79
C TRP A 542 -9.14 -22.20 -7.98
N LEU A 543 -9.86 -23.31 -7.79
CA LEU A 543 -10.67 -23.91 -8.86
C LEU A 543 -11.83 -22.99 -9.24
N VAL A 544 -12.50 -22.39 -8.25
CA VAL A 544 -13.63 -21.46 -8.49
C VAL A 544 -13.16 -20.28 -9.34
N ASP A 545 -12.04 -19.67 -8.94
CA ASP A 545 -11.44 -18.54 -9.63
C ASP A 545 -11.00 -18.91 -11.06
N ARG A 546 -10.22 -19.98 -11.19
CA ARG A 546 -9.63 -20.39 -12.48
C ARG A 546 -10.67 -20.82 -13.51
N THR A 547 -11.80 -21.38 -13.06
CA THR A 547 -12.90 -21.78 -13.92
C THR A 547 -13.69 -20.56 -14.47
N LEU A 548 -13.72 -19.44 -13.75
CA LEU A 548 -14.49 -18.24 -14.14
C LEU A 548 -13.63 -17.09 -14.69
N ARG A 549 -12.34 -17.03 -14.37
CA ARG A 549 -11.44 -15.89 -14.65
C ARG A 549 -11.34 -15.50 -16.12
N ASN A 550 -11.39 -16.45 -17.04
CA ASN A 550 -11.31 -16.15 -18.48
C ASN A 550 -12.69 -15.92 -19.13
N ILE A 551 -13.76 -15.95 -18.33
CA ILE A 551 -15.14 -15.74 -18.76
C ILE A 551 -15.62 -14.39 -18.24
N LEU A 552 -15.36 -14.08 -16.96
CA LEU A 552 -15.73 -12.81 -16.32
C LEU A 552 -14.73 -11.70 -16.64
N ILE A 553 -14.60 -11.37 -17.92
CA ILE A 553 -13.65 -10.40 -18.49
C ILE A 553 -14.33 -9.45 -19.47
N ASP A 554 -13.74 -8.27 -19.67
CA ASP A 554 -14.09 -7.41 -20.80
C ASP A 554 -13.52 -7.93 -22.14
N VAL A 555 -13.78 -7.20 -23.22
CA VAL A 555 -13.26 -7.49 -24.57
C VAL A 555 -11.72 -7.54 -24.68
N SER A 556 -11.01 -6.93 -23.72
CA SER A 556 -9.55 -6.92 -23.66
C SER A 556 -8.95 -8.03 -22.80
N GLY A 557 -9.79 -8.85 -22.15
CA GLY A 557 -9.35 -9.88 -21.21
C GLY A 557 -9.16 -9.38 -19.78
N ASN A 558 -9.68 -8.19 -19.44
CA ASN A 558 -9.50 -7.59 -18.14
C ASN A 558 -10.65 -7.99 -17.19
N THR A 559 -10.31 -8.75 -16.15
CA THR A 559 -11.25 -9.16 -15.09
C THR A 559 -11.69 -7.99 -14.19
N HIS A 560 -10.90 -6.92 -14.11
CA HIS A 560 -11.27 -5.70 -13.37
C HIS A 560 -12.43 -4.94 -14.00
N ARG A 561 -12.76 -5.23 -15.26
CA ARG A 561 -13.79 -4.53 -16.03
C ARG A 561 -15.03 -5.38 -16.27
N SER A 562 -15.21 -6.50 -15.58
CA SER A 562 -16.45 -7.26 -15.67
C SER A 562 -17.49 -6.74 -14.65
N GLU A 563 -18.78 -6.93 -14.95
CA GLU A 563 -19.87 -6.64 -14.01
C GLU A 563 -19.67 -7.35 -12.66
N PHE A 564 -19.31 -8.64 -12.71
CA PHE A 564 -18.91 -9.46 -11.57
C PHE A 564 -17.40 -9.66 -11.58
N CYS A 565 -16.69 -8.72 -10.95
CA CYS A 565 -15.25 -8.72 -10.87
C CYS A 565 -14.75 -9.72 -9.80
N ILE A 566 -13.88 -10.63 -10.23
CA ILE A 566 -13.27 -11.67 -9.38
C ILE A 566 -11.76 -11.48 -9.20
N ASP A 567 -11.21 -10.30 -9.48
CA ASP A 567 -9.79 -9.99 -9.28
C ASP A 567 -9.28 -10.34 -7.89
N LYS A 568 -10.12 -10.05 -6.90
CA LYS A 568 -9.83 -10.19 -5.47
C LYS A 568 -10.42 -11.49 -4.90
N LEU A 569 -10.92 -12.42 -5.74
CA LEU A 569 -11.56 -13.67 -5.30
C LEU A 569 -10.51 -14.69 -4.86
N TYR A 570 -9.80 -15.33 -5.79
CA TYR A 570 -8.72 -16.26 -5.45
C TYR A 570 -7.69 -16.43 -6.58
N SER A 571 -7.15 -15.32 -7.10
CA SER A 571 -6.11 -15.38 -8.14
C SER A 571 -4.86 -16.11 -7.62
N PRO A 572 -4.31 -17.10 -8.34
CA PRO A 572 -3.08 -17.77 -7.94
C PRO A 572 -1.82 -16.90 -8.12
N ASP A 573 -1.91 -15.77 -8.82
CA ASP A 573 -0.76 -14.97 -9.24
C ASP A 573 -0.14 -14.14 -8.09
N SER A 574 -0.92 -13.83 -7.05
CA SER A 574 -0.43 -13.02 -5.93
C SER A 574 -1.12 -13.35 -4.60
N SER A 575 -0.53 -12.88 -3.49
CA SER A 575 -1.18 -12.86 -2.17
C SER A 575 -2.39 -11.91 -2.15
N THR A 576 -2.29 -10.78 -2.85
CA THR A 576 -3.30 -9.71 -2.91
C THR A 576 -4.54 -10.07 -3.72
N GLY A 577 -4.46 -11.07 -4.61
CA GLY A 577 -5.61 -11.63 -5.35
C GLY A 577 -6.36 -12.74 -4.60
N ARG A 578 -5.86 -13.20 -3.45
CA ARG A 578 -6.43 -14.29 -2.63
C ARG A 578 -7.19 -13.78 -1.41
N LEU A 579 -8.16 -12.89 -1.64
CA LEU A 579 -8.90 -12.23 -0.56
C LEU A 579 -10.32 -12.79 -0.32
N GLY A 580 -10.84 -13.61 -1.24
CA GLY A 580 -12.19 -14.15 -1.17
C GLY A 580 -13.27 -13.11 -1.43
N LEU A 581 -12.96 -12.06 -2.19
CA LEU A 581 -13.85 -10.94 -2.44
C LEU A 581 -14.45 -11.01 -3.86
N LEU A 582 -15.75 -10.71 -3.95
CA LEU A 582 -16.48 -10.48 -5.18
C LEU A 582 -16.86 -9.00 -5.26
N GLU A 583 -16.63 -8.36 -6.40
CA GLU A 583 -16.95 -6.95 -6.60
C GLU A 583 -17.98 -6.77 -7.70
N LEU A 584 -19.13 -6.14 -7.39
CA LEU A 584 -20.14 -5.78 -8.38
C LEU A 584 -19.91 -4.35 -8.83
N ARG A 585 -19.73 -4.18 -10.14
CA ARG A 585 -19.26 -2.91 -10.72
C ARG A 585 -20.31 -2.17 -11.55
N ALA A 586 -21.39 -2.83 -11.96
CA ALA A 586 -22.44 -2.22 -12.78
C ALA A 586 -23.42 -1.30 -12.02
N PHE A 587 -22.96 -0.67 -10.94
CA PHE A 587 -23.74 0.30 -10.17
C PHE A 587 -23.16 1.69 -10.36
N GLU A 588 -23.96 2.60 -10.92
CA GLU A 588 -23.68 4.02 -10.92
C GLU A 588 -23.84 4.60 -9.51
N MET A 589 -23.09 5.66 -9.21
CA MET A 589 -23.20 6.38 -7.94
C MET A 589 -24.59 6.99 -7.77
N PRO A 590 -25.37 6.59 -6.75
CA PRO A 590 -26.68 7.15 -6.52
C PRO A 590 -26.59 8.52 -5.83
N PRO A 591 -27.56 9.42 -6.06
CA PRO A 591 -27.52 10.79 -5.55
C PRO A 591 -27.69 10.88 -4.01
N HIS A 592 -28.17 9.82 -3.38
CA HIS A 592 -28.52 9.84 -1.96
C HIS A 592 -28.18 8.51 -1.25
N ALA A 593 -27.67 8.60 -0.02
CA ALA A 593 -27.26 7.44 0.79
C ALA A 593 -28.35 6.35 0.89
N ARG A 594 -29.60 6.73 1.17
CA ARG A 594 -30.75 5.79 1.21
C ARG A 594 -30.95 5.00 -0.08
N MET A 595 -30.67 5.57 -1.24
CA MET A 595 -30.74 4.84 -2.52
C MET A 595 -29.61 3.82 -2.64
N SER A 596 -28.38 4.21 -2.25
CA SER A 596 -27.25 3.27 -2.17
C SER A 596 -27.56 2.12 -1.21
N ILE A 597 -28.09 2.43 -0.03
CA ILE A 597 -28.48 1.44 0.98
C ILE A 597 -29.57 0.51 0.42
N ALA A 598 -30.56 1.01 -0.32
CA ALA A 598 -31.58 0.17 -0.95
C ALA A 598 -30.99 -0.81 -1.98
N GLN A 599 -30.04 -0.36 -2.81
CA GLN A 599 -29.31 -1.21 -3.75
C GLN A 599 -28.52 -2.30 -3.01
N GLN A 600 -27.81 -1.93 -1.93
CA GLN A 600 -27.06 -2.87 -1.10
C GLN A 600 -27.98 -3.88 -0.40
N LEU A 601 -29.17 -3.45 0.07
CA LEU A 601 -30.17 -4.33 0.66
C LEU A 601 -30.68 -5.38 -0.33
N LEU A 602 -30.94 -4.98 -1.57
CA LEU A 602 -31.36 -5.88 -2.65
C LEU A 602 -30.31 -6.99 -2.85
N ILE A 603 -29.04 -6.61 -2.97
CA ILE A 603 -27.95 -7.58 -3.14
C ILE A 603 -27.86 -8.51 -1.93
N ARG A 604 -27.92 -7.98 -0.70
CA ARG A 604 -27.90 -8.80 0.52
C ARG A 604 -29.06 -9.77 0.60
N ALA A 605 -30.26 -9.35 0.19
CA ALA A 605 -31.44 -10.21 0.16
C ALA A 605 -31.27 -11.35 -0.85
N LEU A 606 -30.70 -11.08 -2.02
CA LEU A 606 -30.38 -12.10 -3.02
C LEU A 606 -29.30 -13.07 -2.52
N VAL A 607 -28.24 -12.56 -1.88
CA VAL A 607 -27.22 -13.42 -1.25
C VAL A 607 -27.85 -14.32 -0.18
N ALA A 608 -28.70 -13.78 0.69
CA ALA A 608 -29.37 -14.58 1.71
C ALA A 608 -30.29 -15.64 1.10
N ARG A 609 -31.08 -15.26 0.08
CA ARG A 609 -31.96 -16.19 -0.64
C ARG A 609 -31.17 -17.33 -1.29
N PHE A 610 -30.13 -17.02 -2.04
CA PHE A 610 -29.31 -18.02 -2.74
C PHE A 610 -28.41 -18.83 -1.82
N TRP A 611 -28.13 -18.30 -0.63
CA TRP A 611 -27.51 -19.07 0.43
C TRP A 611 -28.47 -20.11 1.02
N ASP A 612 -29.74 -19.81 1.18
CA ASP A 612 -30.70 -20.80 1.69
C ASP A 612 -31.04 -21.82 0.59
N GLU A 613 -31.33 -21.35 -0.62
CA GLU A 613 -31.68 -22.16 -1.80
C GLU A 613 -31.01 -21.61 -3.07
N PRO A 614 -30.03 -22.32 -3.67
CA PRO A 614 -29.39 -21.91 -4.92
C PRO A 614 -30.42 -21.72 -6.04
N TYR A 615 -30.17 -20.75 -6.93
CA TYR A 615 -31.09 -20.37 -8.01
C TYR A 615 -31.22 -21.42 -9.11
#